data_AF-A0A4C1ZAD4-F1
#
_entry.id   AF-A0A4C1ZAD4-F1
#
_cell.length_a   1.000
_cell.length_b   1.000
_cell.length_c   1.000
_cell.angle_alpha   90.00
_cell.angle_beta   90.00
_cell.angle_gamma   90.00
#
_symmetry.space_group_name_H-M   'P 1'
#
loop_
_entity.id
_entity.type
_entity.pdbx_description
1 polymer ?
#
loop_
_entity_poly.entity_id
_entity_poly.type
_entity_poly.pdbx_seq_one_letter_code
_entity_poly.pdbx_strand_id
1 'polypeptide(L)'
;MRAYLKIVPVELYGPEGSMKVHALLDEGSTVTLIDEQVANRIGAKGRRETLRVSSVGGNEITDEKSRVIRVKIKGLFSRNLKLMTAQTIRNLKLAPQRVERATVAACSHLTDIAENLIYDAAAPAS
;
A
#
# COMPACT_ATOMS: atom_id res chain seq x y z
N MET A 1 -8.77 19.59 -11.06
CA MET A 1 -7.37 19.28 -10.66
C MET A 1 -7.32 17.84 -10.20
N ARG A 2 -6.44 17.00 -10.75
CA ARG A 2 -6.31 15.59 -10.35
C ARG A 2 -5.22 15.49 -9.27
N ALA A 3 -5.54 14.91 -8.12
CA ALA A 3 -4.57 14.68 -7.05
C ALA A 3 -3.85 13.34 -7.29
N TYR A 4 -2.51 13.37 -7.20
CA TYR A 4 -1.68 12.17 -7.27
C TYR A 4 -1.17 11.82 -5.87
N LEU A 5 -1.27 10.55 -5.51
CA LEU A 5 -0.71 10.03 -4.27
C LEU A 5 0.70 9.47 -4.49
N LYS A 6 1.56 9.56 -3.47
CA LYS A 6 2.90 8.93 -3.45
C LYS A 6 2.75 7.41 -3.35
N ILE A 7 2.57 6.72 -4.46
CA ILE A 7 2.42 5.26 -4.48
C ILE A 7 3.64 4.57 -5.07
N VAL A 8 4.00 3.41 -4.52
CA VAL A 8 5.14 2.61 -4.98
C VAL A 8 4.77 1.14 -5.13
N PRO A 9 5.20 0.46 -6.22
CA PRO A 9 4.97 -0.97 -6.37
C PRO A 9 5.90 -1.76 -5.44
N VAL A 10 5.30 -2.65 -4.65
CA VAL A 10 6.01 -3.50 -3.68
C VAL A 10 5.55 -4.95 -3.82
N GLU A 11 6.38 -5.86 -3.31
CA GLU A 11 6.03 -7.27 -3.17
C GLU A 11 6.09 -7.64 -1.69
N LEU A 12 4.98 -8.15 -1.18
CA LEU A 12 4.80 -8.61 0.20
C LEU A 12 4.93 -10.13 0.24
N TYR A 13 5.54 -10.65 1.30
CA TYR A 13 5.78 -12.07 1.51
C TYR A 13 5.26 -12.50 2.87
N GLY A 14 4.51 -13.60 2.87
CA GLY A 14 4.07 -14.30 4.05
C GLY A 14 4.20 -15.82 3.90
N PRO A 15 3.74 -16.59 4.89
CA PRO A 15 3.85 -18.05 4.92
C PRO A 15 3.25 -18.79 3.71
N GLU A 16 2.19 -18.24 3.10
CA GLU A 16 1.47 -18.90 1.99
C GLU A 16 1.87 -18.38 0.61
N GLY A 17 2.81 -17.43 0.54
CA GLY A 17 3.36 -16.93 -0.73
C GLY A 17 3.65 -15.45 -0.72
N SER A 18 3.66 -14.86 -1.92
CA SER A 18 3.87 -13.43 -2.12
C SER A 18 2.76 -12.79 -2.93
N MET A 19 2.61 -11.48 -2.78
CA MET A 19 1.65 -10.68 -3.52
C MET A 19 2.26 -9.34 -3.89
N LYS A 20 2.13 -8.95 -5.17
CA LYS A 20 2.51 -7.61 -5.66
C LYS A 20 1.35 -6.66 -5.44
N VAL A 21 1.62 -5.52 -4.82
CA VAL A 21 0.62 -4.49 -4.51
C VAL A 21 1.23 -3.10 -4.72
N HIS A 22 0.38 -2.08 -4.78
CA HIS A 22 0.81 -0.69 -4.69
C HIS A 22 0.65 -0.21 -3.24
N ALA A 23 1.72 0.31 -2.66
CA ALA A 23 1.72 0.87 -1.31
C ALA A 23 1.67 2.40 -1.38
N LEU A 24 0.84 3.01 -0.54
CA LEU A 24 0.83 4.45 -0.30
C LEU A 24 1.94 4.82 0.70
N LEU A 25 2.82 5.75 0.32
CA LEU A 25 3.79 6.36 1.22
C LEU A 25 3.12 7.53 1.94
N ASP A 26 2.61 7.24 3.14
CA ASP A 26 1.92 8.22 3.98
C ASP A 26 2.77 8.61 5.19
N GLU A 27 3.16 9.88 5.25
CA GLU A 27 3.91 10.48 6.36
C GLU A 27 3.01 10.89 7.52
N GLY A 28 1.68 10.93 7.31
CA GLY A 28 0.70 11.25 8.35
C GLY A 28 0.30 10.04 9.21
N SER A 29 0.69 8.82 8.80
CA SER A 29 0.34 7.60 9.50
C SER A 29 1.39 7.25 10.58
N THR A 30 0.92 6.95 11.79
CA THR A 30 1.79 6.50 12.91
C THR A 30 2.11 5.01 12.88
N VAL A 31 1.35 4.24 12.09
CA VAL A 31 1.50 2.80 11.91
C VAL A 31 1.37 2.43 10.43
N THR A 32 2.04 1.36 10.01
CA THR A 32 1.82 0.81 8.66
C THR A 32 0.55 -0.03 8.64
N LEU A 33 -0.35 0.31 7.73
CA LEU A 33 -1.60 -0.42 7.51
C LEU A 33 -1.48 -1.36 6.31
N ILE A 34 -2.12 -2.52 6.39
CA ILE A 34 -2.23 -3.49 5.31
C ILE A 34 -3.69 -3.94 5.19
N ASP A 35 -4.20 -4.08 3.97
CA ASP A 35 -5.56 -4.61 3.77
C ASP A 35 -5.64 -6.06 4.27
N GLU A 36 -6.70 -6.37 5.01
CA GLU A 36 -6.93 -7.70 5.59
C GLU A 36 -6.93 -8.81 4.53
N GLN A 37 -7.44 -8.55 3.32
CA GLN A 37 -7.47 -9.53 2.25
C GLN A 37 -6.06 -9.84 1.73
N VAL A 38 -5.21 -8.82 1.60
CA VAL A 38 -3.80 -9.01 1.20
C VAL A 38 -3.07 -9.83 2.26
N ALA A 39 -3.24 -9.49 3.54
CA ALA A 39 -2.65 -10.25 4.65
C ALA A 39 -3.10 -11.72 4.66
N ASN A 40 -4.39 -11.98 4.41
CA ASN A 40 -4.93 -13.33 4.33
C ASN A 40 -4.36 -14.12 3.15
N ARG A 41 -4.26 -13.51 1.96
CA ARG A 41 -3.75 -14.17 0.74
C ARG A 41 -2.29 -14.61 0.85
N ILE A 42 -1.47 -13.85 1.58
CA ILE A 42 -0.07 -14.24 1.84
C ILE A 42 0.07 -15.13 3.08
N GLY A 43 -1.04 -15.50 3.75
CA GLY A 43 -1.04 -16.33 4.95
C GLY A 43 -0.45 -15.64 6.19
N ALA A 44 -0.40 -14.31 6.21
CA ALA A 44 0.18 -13.58 7.33
C ALA A 44 -0.72 -13.66 8.56
N LYS A 45 -0.18 -14.24 9.64
CA LYS A 45 -0.84 -14.39 10.94
C LYS A 45 -0.22 -13.44 11.95
N GLY A 46 -0.99 -13.10 12.97
CA GLY A 46 -0.59 -12.13 13.98
C GLY A 46 -1.55 -12.06 15.14
N ARG A 47 -1.14 -11.37 16.21
CA ARG A 47 -1.98 -11.19 17.40
C ARG A 47 -3.12 -10.24 17.08
N ARG A 48 -4.31 -10.52 17.63
CA ARG A 48 -5.44 -9.59 17.53
C ARG A 48 -5.15 -8.38 18.42
N GLU A 49 -5.32 -7.19 17.86
CA GLU A 49 -5.09 -5.92 18.55
C GLU A 49 -5.98 -4.86 17.92
N THR A 50 -6.81 -4.21 18.74
CA THR A 50 -7.77 -3.21 18.27
C THR A 50 -7.04 -2.06 17.61
N LEU A 51 -7.38 -1.78 16.35
CA LEU A 51 -6.92 -0.60 15.64
C LEU A 51 -7.89 0.56 15.93
N ARG A 52 -7.36 1.72 16.31
CA ARG A 52 -8.10 2.98 16.36
C ARG A 52 -7.40 3.99 15.46
N VAL A 53 -8.15 4.54 14.51
CA VAL A 53 -7.66 5.54 13.57
C VAL A 53 -8.44 6.82 13.79
N SER A 54 -7.75 7.88 14.20
CA SER A 54 -8.31 9.22 14.31
C SER A 54 -7.81 10.07 13.14
N SER A 55 -8.73 10.64 12.37
CA SER A 55 -8.39 11.58 11.30
C SER A 55 -8.34 13.02 11.82
N VAL A 56 -7.63 13.88 11.09
CA VAL A 56 -7.53 15.33 11.41
C VAL A 56 -8.91 16.01 11.42
N GLY A 57 -9.89 15.47 10.69
CA GLY A 57 -11.27 15.95 10.69
C GLY A 57 -12.13 15.47 11.87
N GLY A 58 -11.55 14.80 12.87
CA GLY A 58 -12.26 14.32 14.06
C GLY A 58 -13.01 12.99 13.87
N ASN A 59 -12.99 12.39 12.68
CA ASN A 59 -13.57 11.06 12.47
C ASN A 59 -12.67 9.98 13.11
N GLU A 60 -13.28 9.06 13.84
CA GLU A 60 -12.60 7.91 14.44
C GLU A 60 -13.16 6.60 13.86
N ILE A 61 -12.26 5.69 13.49
CA ILE A 61 -12.60 4.33 13.06
C ILE A 61 -11.97 3.36 14.05
N THR A 62 -12.75 2.38 14.51
CA THR A 62 -12.27 1.30 15.38
C THR A 62 -12.46 -0.05 14.68
N ASP A 63 -11.39 -0.86 14.64
CA ASP A 63 -11.44 -2.25 14.18
C ASP A 63 -10.88 -3.20 15.26
N GLU A 64 -11.78 -3.79 16.03
CA GLU A 64 -11.47 -4.72 17.14
C GLU A 64 -10.90 -6.07 16.69
N LYS A 65 -11.09 -6.40 15.41
CA LYS A 65 -10.63 -7.66 14.84
C LYS A 65 -9.35 -7.45 14.02
N SER A 66 -8.76 -6.26 14.08
CA SER A 66 -7.45 -5.97 13.49
C SER A 66 -6.37 -6.87 14.12
N ARG A 67 -5.31 -7.13 13.37
CA ARG A 67 -4.16 -7.95 13.77
C ARG A 67 -2.87 -7.20 13.55
N VAL A 68 -1.95 -7.27 14.49
CA VAL A 68 -0.55 -6.90 14.27
C VAL A 68 0.20 -8.10 13.71
N ILE A 69 0.69 -7.95 12.48
CA ILE A 69 1.36 -8.99 11.71
C ILE A 69 2.82 -8.60 11.43
N ARG A 70 3.65 -9.60 11.16
CA ARG A 70 4.99 -9.42 10.61
C ARG A 70 5.06 -9.97 9.21
N VAL A 71 5.46 -9.14 8.26
CA VAL A 71 5.58 -9.48 6.83
C VAL A 71 6.93 -9.06 6.31
N LYS A 72 7.41 -9.73 5.26
CA LYS A 72 8.60 -9.27 4.53
C LYS A 72 8.15 -8.46 3.31
N ILE A 73 8.85 -7.38 3.01
CA ILE A 73 8.53 -6.44 1.93
C ILE A 73 9.78 -6.07 1.13
N LYS A 74 9.64 -5.95 -0.19
CA LYS A 74 10.63 -5.29 -1.06
C LYS A 74 9.96 -4.42 -2.10
N GLY A 75 10.67 -3.41 -2.59
CA GLY A 75 10.27 -2.72 -3.82
C GLY A 75 10.38 -3.66 -5.02
N LEU A 76 9.54 -3.48 -6.04
CA LEU A 76 9.50 -4.39 -7.19
C LEU A 76 10.86 -4.49 -7.92
N PHE A 77 11.61 -3.40 -7.95
CA PHE A 77 12.94 -3.29 -8.58
C PHE A 77 14.09 -3.44 -7.59
N SER A 78 13.81 -3.80 -6.33
CA SER A 78 14.81 -3.99 -5.29
C SER A 78 15.00 -5.48 -5.01
N ARG A 79 16.24 -5.88 -4.68
CA ARG A 79 16.55 -7.21 -4.13
C ARG A 79 16.56 -7.22 -2.60
N ASN A 80 16.50 -6.04 -1.97
CA ASN A 80 16.60 -5.91 -0.53
C ASN A 80 15.22 -6.14 0.11
N LEU A 81 15.10 -7.29 0.77
CA LEU A 81 13.90 -7.70 1.50
C LEU A 81 14.01 -7.25 2.97
N LYS A 82 13.04 -6.48 3.43
CA LYS A 82 12.97 -5.98 4.81
C LYS A 82 11.83 -6.65 5.57
N LEU A 83 12.06 -6.94 6.85
CA LEU A 83 10.99 -7.34 7.76
C LEU A 83 10.27 -6.08 8.27
N MET A 84 8.94 -6.11 8.24
CA MET A 84 8.09 -5.00 8.63
C MET A 84 6.97 -5.49 9.55
N THR A 85 6.63 -4.68 10.56
CA THR A 85 5.43 -4.85 11.37
C THR A 85 4.33 -3.98 10.79
N ALA A 86 3.15 -4.55 10.57
CA ALA A 86 1.99 -3.84 10.05
C ALA A 86 0.73 -4.24 10.83
N GLN A 87 -0.27 -3.38 10.82
CA GLN A 87 -1.58 -3.65 11.41
C GLN A 87 -2.61 -3.83 10.29
N THR A 88 -3.42 -4.88 10.36
CA THR A 88 -4.44 -5.15 9.34
C THR A 88 -5.60 -4.18 9.50
N ILE A 89 -6.18 -3.73 8.39
CA ILE A 89 -7.40 -2.93 8.40
C ILE A 89 -8.39 -3.52 7.40
N ARG A 90 -9.67 -3.54 7.75
CA ARG A 90 -10.74 -3.86 6.80
C ARG A 90 -11.13 -2.64 5.99
N ASN A 91 -11.46 -2.88 4.73
CA ASN A 91 -12.00 -1.85 3.84
C ASN A 91 -11.07 -0.64 3.75
N LEU A 92 -9.78 -0.87 3.44
CA LEU A 92 -8.84 0.21 3.16
C LEU A 92 -9.23 0.87 1.83
N LYS A 93 -10.16 1.81 1.89
CA LYS A 93 -10.69 2.49 0.71
C LYS A 93 -9.77 3.64 0.33
N LEU A 94 -8.77 3.33 -0.49
CA LEU A 94 -7.95 4.35 -1.15
C LEU A 94 -8.48 4.60 -2.56
N ALA A 95 -8.52 5.88 -2.95
CA ALA A 95 -8.97 6.26 -4.28
C ALA A 95 -8.00 5.70 -5.34
N PRO A 96 -8.48 4.92 -6.33
CA PRO A 96 -7.64 4.42 -7.40
C PRO A 96 -6.88 5.55 -8.08
N GLN A 97 -5.59 5.31 -8.32
CA GLN A 97 -4.71 6.24 -9.00
C GLN A 97 -4.48 5.76 -10.43
N ARG A 98 -4.37 6.70 -11.36
CA ARG A 98 -3.98 6.44 -12.75
C ARG A 98 -3.09 7.56 -13.24
N VAL A 99 -2.00 7.17 -13.90
CA VAL A 99 -1.11 8.09 -14.61
C VAL A 99 -1.22 7.78 -16.08
N GLU A 100 -1.77 8.73 -16.84
CA GLU A 100 -1.98 8.60 -18.27
C GLU A 100 -0.69 8.82 -19.05
N ARG A 101 -0.51 8.06 -20.13
CA ARG A 101 0.66 8.20 -21.03
C ARG A 101 0.86 9.62 -21.53
N ALA A 102 -0.23 10.33 -21.84
CA ALA A 102 -0.19 11.72 -22.30
C ALA A 102 0.42 12.67 -21.24
N THR A 103 0.11 12.45 -19.95
CA THR A 103 0.67 13.23 -18.84
C THR A 103 2.18 13.04 -18.75
N VAL A 104 2.67 11.81 -18.88
CA VAL A 104 4.10 11.51 -18.81
C VAL A 104 4.84 11.99 -20.05
N ALA A 105 4.25 11.84 -21.24
CA ALA A 105 4.83 12.29 -22.51
C ALA A 105 5.03 13.81 -22.58
N ALA A 106 4.22 14.58 -21.83
CA ALA A 106 4.41 16.02 -21.71
C ALA A 106 5.64 16.42 -20.87
N CYS A 107 6.26 15.47 -20.14
CA CYS A 107 7.40 15.70 -19.27
C CYS A 107 8.68 15.09 -19.90
N SER A 108 9.40 15.90 -20.69
CA SER A 108 10.63 15.45 -21.39
C SER A 108 11.71 14.86 -20.49
N HIS A 109 11.79 15.33 -19.24
CA HIS A 109 12.74 14.84 -18.23
C HIS A 109 12.37 13.47 -17.62
N LEU A 110 11.20 12.90 -17.96
CA LEU A 110 10.76 11.57 -17.49
C LEU A 110 10.85 10.49 -18.56
N THR A 111 11.38 10.82 -19.75
CA THR A 111 11.34 9.93 -20.93
C THR A 111 12.02 8.59 -20.67
N ASP A 112 13.11 8.57 -19.92
CA ASP A 112 13.90 7.39 -19.56
C ASP A 112 13.18 6.45 -18.59
N ILE A 113 12.21 6.95 -17.82
CA ILE A 113 11.42 6.18 -16.86
C ILE A 113 9.93 6.09 -17.20
N ALA A 114 9.51 6.60 -18.37
CA ALA A 114 8.11 6.81 -18.71
C ALA A 114 7.25 5.54 -18.59
N GLU A 115 7.75 4.40 -19.10
CA GLU A 115 7.04 3.12 -19.05
C GLU A 115 6.85 2.59 -17.62
N ASN A 116 7.73 2.97 -16.68
CA ASN A 116 7.60 2.57 -15.27
C ASN A 116 6.60 3.43 -14.50
N LEU A 117 6.20 4.58 -15.05
CA LEU A 117 5.30 5.54 -14.40
C LEU A 117 3.84 5.40 -14.83
N ILE A 118 3.56 4.72 -15.94
CA ILE A 118 2.22 4.59 -16.51
C ILE A 118 1.48 3.42 -15.85
N TYR A 119 0.29 3.67 -15.33
CA TYR A 119 -0.60 2.66 -14.76
C TYR A 119 -2.06 3.10 -14.86
N ASP A 120 -2.96 2.18 -15.23
CA ASP A 120 -4.35 2.52 -15.58
C ASP A 120 -5.34 2.51 -14.40
N ALA A 121 -5.08 1.71 -13.36
CA ALA A 121 -5.96 1.59 -12.19
C ALA A 121 -5.20 1.02 -10.98
N ALA A 122 -4.15 1.71 -10.54
CA ALA A 122 -3.45 1.32 -9.31
C ALA A 122 -4.32 1.70 -8.11
N ALA A 123 -5.07 0.74 -7.59
CA ALA A 123 -5.67 0.85 -6.27
C ALA A 123 -4.56 0.58 -5.24
N PRO A 124 -4.18 1.57 -4.42
CA PRO A 124 -3.28 1.28 -3.32
C PRO A 124 -4.05 0.38 -2.34
N ALA A 125 -3.54 -0.84 -2.14
CA ALA A 125 -4.13 -1.90 -1.31
C ALA A 125 -5.47 -2.53 -1.78
N SER A 126 -5.44 -3.27 -2.89
CA SER A 126 -6.43 -4.32 -3.21
C SER A 126 -5.78 -5.54 -3.87
#